data_AF-A0A521YPZ2-F1
#
_entry.id   AF-A0A521YPZ2-F1
#
_cell.length_a   1.000
_cell.length_b   1.000
_cell.length_c   1.000
_cell.angle_alpha   90.00
_cell.angle_beta   90.00
_cell.angle_gamma   90.00
#
_symmetry.space_group_name_H-M   'P 1'
#
loop_
_entity.id
_entity.type
_entity.pdbx_description
1 polymer ?
#
loop_
_entity_poly.entity_id
_entity_poly.type
_entity_poly.pdbx_seq_one_letter_code
_entity_poly.pdbx_strand_id
1 'polypeptide(L)'
;MRLEVHVHADIPILEGVSKRQLEQAFAPVLEYLDADGLSDVKSLEPDEPGIKYDEKDLMLYVCWTGEIGRSFHGALEAALENLGPYCYEAVEVDVTLYLENGEQESRLLFVGPTAHAIHEAQRRCMIEDVAAILGRQFDKTEVAQVTALVNELFDRDWKEKASQQKKPERAFENYTRPSRKNLH
;
A
#
# COMPACT_ATOMS: atom_id res chain seq x y z
N MET A 1 -18.59 -16.55 -6.06
CA MET A 1 -18.91 -15.17 -6.45
C MET A 1 -17.59 -14.52 -6.77
N ARG A 2 -17.40 -14.11 -8.02
CA ARG A 2 -16.25 -13.33 -8.46
C ARG A 2 -16.73 -11.88 -8.55
N LEU A 3 -15.95 -10.95 -8.04
CA LEU A 3 -16.19 -9.52 -8.13
C LEU A 3 -15.12 -8.94 -9.04
N GLU A 4 -15.44 -7.91 -9.80
CA GLU A 4 -14.43 -7.16 -10.51
C GLU A 4 -13.82 -6.11 -9.57
N VAL A 5 -12.51 -5.94 -9.64
CA VAL A 5 -11.79 -4.91 -8.90
C VAL A 5 -10.88 -4.15 -9.85
N HIS A 6 -10.78 -2.84 -9.65
CA HIS A 6 -9.70 -2.02 -10.18
C HIS A 6 -8.76 -1.64 -9.04
N VAL A 7 -7.46 -1.80 -9.26
CA VAL A 7 -6.41 -1.36 -8.34
C VAL A 7 -5.52 -0.34 -9.05
N HIS A 8 -5.36 0.83 -8.44
CA HIS A 8 -4.57 1.92 -8.97
C HIS A 8 -3.56 2.44 -7.93
N ALA A 9 -2.30 2.55 -8.33
CA ALA A 9 -1.25 3.20 -7.55
C ALA A 9 -0.03 3.54 -8.41
N ASP A 10 0.55 4.70 -8.15
CA ASP A 10 1.87 5.08 -8.63
C ASP A 10 2.83 5.05 -7.44
N ILE A 11 3.69 4.03 -7.37
CA ILE A 11 4.51 3.76 -6.19
C ILE A 11 5.98 4.10 -6.49
N PRO A 12 6.52 5.18 -5.90
CA PRO A 12 7.94 5.51 -5.99
C PRO A 12 8.80 4.46 -5.30
N ILE A 13 9.79 3.95 -6.02
CA ILE A 13 10.68 2.87 -5.59
C ILE A 13 12.08 3.42 -5.32
N LEU A 14 12.76 2.87 -4.32
CA LEU A 14 14.14 3.22 -4.00
C LEU A 14 15.10 2.88 -5.15
N GLU A 15 16.11 3.72 -5.36
CA GLU A 15 17.19 3.45 -6.31
C GLU A 15 17.91 2.13 -5.96
N GLY A 16 18.19 1.32 -6.99
CA GLY A 16 18.91 0.04 -6.84
C GLY A 16 18.01 -1.16 -6.50
N VAL A 17 16.70 -0.97 -6.34
CA VAL A 17 15.75 -2.08 -6.22
C VAL A 17 15.56 -2.73 -7.60
N SER A 18 15.80 -4.04 -7.68
CA SER A 18 15.64 -4.79 -8.92
C SER A 18 14.20 -5.23 -9.16
N LYS A 19 13.82 -5.42 -10.44
CA LYS A 19 12.52 -6.03 -10.82
C LYS A 19 12.23 -7.33 -10.07
N ARG A 20 13.25 -8.17 -9.86
CA ARG A 20 13.12 -9.44 -9.13
C ARG A 20 12.72 -9.24 -7.67
N GLN A 21 13.23 -8.21 -6.99
CA GLN A 21 12.83 -7.92 -5.61
C GLN A 21 11.37 -7.47 -5.54
N LEU A 22 10.92 -6.68 -6.52
CA LEU A 22 9.53 -6.28 -6.63
C LEU A 22 8.60 -7.48 -6.91
N GLU A 23 8.98 -8.37 -7.82
CA GLU A 23 8.26 -9.63 -8.06
C GLU A 23 8.18 -10.50 -6.81
N GLN A 24 9.26 -10.58 -6.03
CA GLN A 24 9.26 -11.31 -4.76
C GLN A 24 8.36 -10.65 -3.71
N ALA A 25 8.30 -9.31 -3.65
CA ALA A 25 7.38 -8.61 -2.78
C ALA A 25 5.92 -8.85 -3.17
N PHE A 26 5.64 -8.80 -4.48
CA PHE A 26 4.32 -9.04 -5.06
C PHE A 26 3.91 -10.52 -5.15
N ALA A 27 4.75 -11.45 -4.71
CA ALA A 27 4.49 -12.89 -4.78
C ALA A 27 3.08 -13.29 -4.29
N PRO A 28 2.52 -12.74 -3.19
CA PRO A 28 1.16 -13.09 -2.77
C PRO A 28 0.09 -12.80 -3.84
N VAL A 29 0.20 -11.70 -4.57
CA VAL A 29 -0.72 -11.34 -5.68
C VAL A 29 -0.42 -12.19 -6.90
N LEU A 30 0.85 -12.40 -7.25
CA LEU A 30 1.24 -13.22 -8.40
C LEU A 30 0.77 -14.68 -8.25
N GLU A 31 0.98 -15.27 -7.08
CA GLU A 31 0.50 -16.62 -6.75
C GLU A 31 -1.03 -16.70 -6.77
N TYR A 32 -1.72 -15.66 -6.27
CA TYR A 32 -3.18 -15.60 -6.32
C TYR A 32 -3.71 -15.54 -7.76
N LEU A 33 -3.01 -14.85 -8.66
CA LEU A 33 -3.37 -14.68 -10.07
C LEU A 33 -2.82 -15.79 -10.99
N ASP A 34 -2.06 -16.74 -10.45
CA ASP A 34 -1.33 -17.76 -11.23
C ASP A 34 -0.42 -17.15 -12.31
N ALA A 35 0.30 -16.09 -11.94
CA ALA A 35 1.22 -15.34 -12.80
C ALA A 35 2.69 -15.58 -12.41
N ASP A 36 3.57 -15.80 -13.40
CA ASP A 36 5.00 -16.04 -13.17
C ASP A 36 5.79 -14.76 -12.85
N GLY A 37 5.28 -13.59 -13.24
CA GLY A 37 5.89 -12.29 -12.99
C GLY A 37 4.96 -11.11 -13.27
N LEU A 38 5.42 -9.89 -12.97
CA LEU A 38 4.60 -8.67 -13.09
C LEU A 38 4.09 -8.46 -14.53
N SER A 39 4.90 -8.81 -15.53
CA SER A 39 4.55 -8.66 -16.95
C SER A 39 3.42 -9.58 -17.42
N ASP A 40 3.15 -10.65 -16.68
CA ASP A 40 2.13 -11.66 -17.00
C ASP A 40 0.76 -11.27 -16.41
N VAL A 41 0.73 -10.30 -15.50
CA VAL A 41 -0.50 -9.72 -14.95
C VAL A 41 -1.13 -8.77 -15.98
N LYS A 42 -2.05 -9.30 -16.79
CA LYS A 42 -2.84 -8.53 -17.75
C LYS A 42 -4.12 -8.01 -17.11
N SER A 43 -4.46 -6.75 -17.40
CA SER A 43 -5.76 -6.19 -17.06
C SER A 43 -6.83 -6.71 -18.01
N LEU A 44 -8.08 -6.78 -17.53
CA LEU A 44 -9.26 -6.96 -18.36
C LEU A 44 -9.51 -5.74 -19.27
N GLU A 45 -9.10 -4.56 -18.82
CA GLU A 45 -9.20 -3.31 -19.59
C GLU A 45 -7.96 -3.11 -20.48
N PRO A 46 -8.09 -3.07 -21.82
CA PRO A 46 -6.94 -3.09 -22.74
C PRO A 46 -5.99 -1.89 -22.65
N ASP A 47 -6.50 -0.74 -22.22
CA ASP A 47 -5.74 0.50 -22.11
C ASP A 47 -4.93 0.59 -20.80
N GLU A 48 -5.17 -0.35 -19.87
CA GLU A 48 -4.46 -0.40 -18.61
C GLU A 48 -3.15 -1.19 -18.73
N PRO A 49 -2.01 -0.65 -18.23
CA PRO A 49 -0.71 -1.30 -18.34
C PRO A 49 -0.55 -2.56 -17.48
N GLY A 50 -1.49 -2.85 -16.58
CA GLY A 50 -1.37 -3.90 -15.56
C GLY A 50 -0.42 -3.46 -14.46
N ILE A 51 0.54 -4.33 -14.11
CA ILE A 51 1.58 -4.02 -13.13
C ILE A 51 2.93 -3.88 -13.85
N LYS A 52 3.51 -2.68 -13.82
CA LYS A 52 4.72 -2.35 -14.57
C LYS A 52 5.73 -1.62 -13.70
N TYR A 53 6.94 -2.17 -13.60
CA TYR A 53 8.08 -1.46 -13.05
C TYR A 53 8.85 -0.73 -14.16
N ASP A 54 9.00 0.59 -14.00
CA ASP A 54 9.89 1.42 -14.80
C ASP A 54 11.15 1.77 -14.00
N GLU A 55 12.25 1.10 -14.33
CA GLU A 55 13.54 1.27 -13.65
C GLU A 55 14.16 2.64 -13.91
N LYS A 56 13.83 3.31 -15.02
CA LYS A 56 14.37 4.64 -15.33
C LYS A 56 13.72 5.72 -14.48
N ASP A 57 12.40 5.60 -14.32
CA ASP A 57 11.60 6.54 -13.54
C ASP A 57 11.57 6.15 -12.04
N LEU A 58 12.09 4.97 -11.70
CA LEU A 58 12.03 4.37 -10.37
C LEU A 58 10.57 4.27 -9.85
N MET A 59 9.67 3.86 -10.73
CA MET A 59 8.23 3.81 -10.45
C MET A 59 7.66 2.42 -10.68
N LEU A 60 6.89 1.92 -9.71
CA LEU A 60 6.00 0.78 -9.90
C LEU A 60 4.59 1.31 -10.16
N TYR A 61 4.16 1.20 -11.41
CA TYR A 61 2.81 1.52 -11.85
C TYR A 61 1.90 0.32 -11.64
N VAL A 62 0.81 0.53 -10.92
CA VAL A 62 -0.29 -0.41 -10.76
C VAL A 62 -1.53 0.26 -11.34
N CYS A 63 -2.05 -0.31 -12.41
CA CYS A 63 -3.34 0.06 -12.98
C CYS A 63 -3.88 -1.22 -13.60
N TRP A 64 -4.69 -1.93 -12.82
CA TRP A 64 -5.11 -3.29 -13.13
C TRP A 64 -6.55 -3.54 -12.71
N THR A 65 -7.33 -4.01 -13.67
CA THR A 65 -8.70 -4.48 -13.52
C THR A 65 -8.75 -5.99 -13.70
N GLY A 66 -9.43 -6.69 -12.78
CA GLY A 66 -9.54 -8.15 -12.85
C GLY A 66 -10.66 -8.76 -12.02
N GLU A 67 -10.98 -10.02 -12.33
CA GLU A 67 -11.91 -10.82 -11.54
C GLU A 67 -11.24 -11.39 -10.29
N ILE A 68 -11.80 -11.10 -9.13
CA ILE A 68 -11.29 -11.53 -7.83
C ILE A 68 -12.29 -12.35 -7.02
N GLY A 69 -11.75 -13.20 -6.15
CA GLY A 69 -12.45 -13.95 -5.13
C GLY A 69 -12.12 -13.42 -3.74
N ARG A 70 -12.56 -14.16 -2.71
CA ARG A 70 -12.52 -13.69 -1.32
C ARG A 70 -11.12 -13.45 -0.76
N SER A 71 -10.12 -14.17 -1.24
CA SER A 71 -8.74 -14.09 -0.73
C SER A 71 -7.89 -12.99 -1.36
N PHE A 72 -8.37 -12.30 -2.40
CA PHE A 72 -7.57 -11.28 -3.09
C PHE A 72 -7.12 -10.15 -2.17
N HIS A 73 -8.02 -9.61 -1.34
CA HIS A 73 -7.68 -8.50 -0.44
C HIS A 73 -6.53 -8.84 0.52
N GLY A 74 -6.54 -10.06 1.08
CA GLY A 74 -5.45 -10.51 1.94
C GLY A 74 -4.13 -10.71 1.17
N ALA A 75 -4.19 -11.16 -0.09
CA ALA A 75 -3.02 -11.25 -0.95
C ALA A 75 -2.46 -9.85 -1.28
N LEU A 76 -3.33 -8.89 -1.60
CA LEU A 76 -2.96 -7.50 -1.87
C LEU A 76 -2.32 -6.86 -0.64
N GLU A 77 -2.94 -6.96 0.54
CA GLU A 77 -2.38 -6.43 1.79
C GLU A 77 -0.99 -7.03 2.09
N ALA A 78 -0.83 -8.34 1.94
CA ALA A 78 0.46 -9.01 2.16
C ALA A 78 1.52 -8.55 1.14
N ALA A 79 1.14 -8.36 -0.13
CA ALA A 79 2.04 -7.84 -1.15
C ALA A 79 2.49 -6.39 -0.85
N LEU A 80 1.56 -5.53 -0.42
CA LEU A 80 1.87 -4.16 -0.03
C LEU A 80 2.76 -4.10 1.23
N GLU A 81 2.53 -4.95 2.22
CA GLU A 81 3.41 -5.08 3.41
C GLU A 81 4.84 -5.48 3.00
N ASN A 82 4.97 -6.47 2.12
CA ASN A 82 6.28 -6.91 1.60
C ASN A 82 6.96 -5.86 0.71
N LEU A 83 6.18 -5.03 0.01
CA LEU A 83 6.69 -3.98 -0.86
C LEU A 83 7.24 -2.80 -0.06
N GLY A 84 6.66 -2.52 1.13
CA GLY A 84 6.96 -1.36 1.96
C GLY A 84 8.45 -0.99 2.02
N PRO A 85 9.38 -1.90 2.40
CA PRO A 85 10.82 -1.61 2.49
C PRO A 85 11.49 -1.11 1.19
N TYR A 86 10.85 -1.29 0.03
CA TYR A 86 11.34 -0.84 -1.28
C TYR A 86 10.76 0.51 -1.71
N CYS A 87 9.73 1.02 -1.03
CA CYS A 87 9.10 2.28 -1.34
C CYS A 87 9.98 3.46 -0.89
N TYR A 88 10.11 4.48 -1.75
CA TYR A 88 10.80 5.73 -1.41
C TYR A 88 9.98 6.59 -0.44
N GLU A 89 8.66 6.66 -0.66
CA GLU A 89 7.71 7.32 0.22
C GLU A 89 6.42 6.52 0.35
N ALA A 90 5.55 6.93 1.26
CA ALA A 90 4.24 6.30 1.39
C ALA A 90 3.23 6.93 0.43
N VAL A 91 2.48 6.10 -0.27
CA VAL A 91 1.46 6.49 -1.25
C VAL A 91 0.16 5.74 -1.02
N GLU A 92 -0.89 6.29 -1.62
CA GLU A 92 -2.22 5.71 -1.68
C GLU A 92 -2.27 4.57 -2.71
N VAL A 93 -3.10 3.57 -2.41
CA VAL A 93 -3.46 2.50 -3.33
C VAL A 93 -4.98 2.45 -3.37
N ASP A 94 -5.55 2.96 -4.46
CA ASP A 94 -6.98 2.99 -4.70
C ASP A 94 -7.47 1.60 -5.12
N VAL A 95 -8.53 1.14 -4.46
CA VAL A 95 -9.17 -0.14 -4.75
C VAL A 95 -10.66 0.09 -4.97
N THR A 96 -11.13 -0.09 -6.19
CA THR A 96 -12.54 0.06 -6.55
C THR A 96 -13.13 -1.31 -6.85
N LEU A 97 -14.12 -1.73 -6.07
CA LEU A 97 -14.89 -2.96 -6.30
C LEU A 97 -16.15 -2.64 -7.09
N TYR A 98 -16.38 -3.36 -8.18
CA TYR A 98 -17.62 -3.27 -8.97
C TYR A 98 -18.57 -4.37 -8.52
N LEU A 99 -19.71 -3.97 -7.98
CA LEU A 99 -20.72 -4.87 -7.46
C LEU A 99 -21.72 -5.29 -8.54
N GLU A 100 -22.31 -6.49 -8.41
CA GLU A 100 -23.27 -7.03 -9.38
C GLU A 100 -24.55 -6.17 -9.52
N ASN A 101 -24.87 -5.34 -8.53
CA ASN A 101 -26.00 -4.41 -8.55
C ASN A 101 -25.70 -3.10 -9.30
N GLY A 102 -24.49 -2.95 -9.86
CA GLY A 102 -24.04 -1.75 -10.57
C GLY A 102 -23.48 -0.64 -9.66
N GLU A 103 -23.42 -0.87 -8.34
CA GLU A 103 -22.75 0.05 -7.41
C GLU A 103 -21.24 -0.20 -7.38
N GLN A 104 -20.50 0.79 -6.87
CA GLN A 104 -19.06 0.70 -6.67
C GLN A 104 -18.71 0.95 -5.21
N GLU A 105 -17.84 0.12 -4.65
CA GLU A 105 -17.25 0.35 -3.33
C GLU A 105 -15.79 0.75 -3.49
N SER A 106 -15.43 1.95 -3.02
CA SER A 106 -14.04 2.40 -2.99
C SER A 106 -13.40 2.12 -1.63
N ARG A 107 -12.18 1.61 -1.65
CA ARG A 107 -11.33 1.41 -0.48
C ARG A 107 -9.97 2.04 -0.76
N LEU A 108 -9.45 2.71 0.25
CA LEU A 108 -8.13 3.33 0.20
C LEU A 108 -7.17 2.54 1.07
N LEU A 109 -6.16 1.96 0.44
CA LEU A 109 -5.03 1.32 1.12
C LEU A 109 -3.80 2.23 1.02
N PHE A 110 -2.75 1.89 1.76
CA PHE A 110 -1.50 2.64 1.76
C PHE A 110 -0.33 1.68 1.77
N VAL A 111 0.73 2.06 1.07
CA VAL A 111 2.00 1.33 1.04
C VAL A 111 3.15 2.31 1.23
N GLY A 112 4.17 1.92 2.00
CA GLY A 112 5.29 2.80 2.28
C GLY A 112 6.37 2.17 3.16
N PRO A 113 7.51 2.86 3.34
CA PRO A 113 8.70 2.30 3.99
C PRO A 113 8.55 1.99 5.48
N THR A 114 7.65 2.71 6.17
CA THR A 114 7.42 2.52 7.60
C THR A 114 5.96 2.79 7.96
N ALA A 115 5.51 2.25 9.09
CA ALA A 115 4.19 2.56 9.64
C ALA A 115 4.00 4.06 9.89
N HIS A 116 5.07 4.79 10.25
CA HIS A 116 5.01 6.24 10.44
C HIS A 116 4.82 6.97 9.11
N ALA A 117 5.53 6.58 8.05
CA ALA A 117 5.35 7.15 6.72
C ALA A 117 3.92 6.94 6.20
N ILE A 118 3.37 5.73 6.39
CA ILE A 118 1.97 5.41 6.04
C ILE A 118 0.99 6.28 6.84
N HIS A 119 1.21 6.45 8.14
CA HIS A 119 0.39 7.31 8.98
C HIS A 119 0.41 8.78 8.51
N GLU A 120 1.59 9.30 8.17
CA GLU A 120 1.72 10.67 7.65
C GLU A 120 1.06 10.83 6.27
N ALA A 121 1.13 9.83 5.40
CA ALA A 121 0.42 9.84 4.12
C ALA A 121 -1.11 9.85 4.32
N GLN A 122 -1.63 8.99 5.19
CA GLN A 122 -3.06 8.97 5.57
C GLN A 122 -3.53 10.32 6.10
N ARG A 123 -2.72 10.93 6.97
CA ARG A 123 -2.98 12.26 7.53
C ARG A 123 -3.04 13.33 6.43
N ARG A 124 -2.04 13.36 5.55
CA ARG A 124 -1.97 14.31 4.43
C ARG A 124 -3.18 14.19 3.51
N CYS A 125 -3.48 12.97 3.05
CA CYS A 125 -4.64 12.64 2.22
C CYS A 125 -5.94 13.17 2.84
N MET A 126 -6.22 12.81 4.09
CA MET A 126 -7.42 13.23 4.79
C MET A 126 -7.53 14.75 4.94
N ILE A 127 -6.41 15.44 5.23
CA ILE A 127 -6.40 16.90 5.35
C ILE A 127 -6.73 17.55 4.00
N GLU A 128 -6.15 17.04 2.91
CA GLU A 128 -6.39 17.55 1.56
C GLU A 128 -7.86 17.35 1.15
N ASP A 129 -8.44 16.17 1.40
CA ASP A 129 -9.84 15.87 1.10
C ASP A 129 -10.81 16.73 1.91
N VAL A 130 -10.59 16.84 3.22
CA VAL A 130 -11.43 17.67 4.10
C VAL A 130 -11.32 19.14 3.69
N ALA A 131 -10.12 19.62 3.37
CA ALA A 131 -9.93 20.98 2.88
C ALA A 131 -10.67 21.21 1.56
N ALA A 132 -10.60 20.26 0.62
CA ALA A 132 -11.24 20.36 -0.69
C ALA A 132 -12.77 20.34 -0.59
N ILE A 133 -13.35 19.55 0.32
CA ILE A 133 -14.79 19.49 0.55
C ILE A 133 -15.28 20.77 1.22
N LEU A 134 -14.60 21.22 2.29
CA LEU A 134 -15.02 22.39 3.07
C LEU A 134 -14.79 23.70 2.32
N GLY A 135 -13.71 23.81 1.54
CA GLY A 135 -13.38 25.01 0.76
C GLY A 135 -14.40 25.38 -0.31
N ARG A 136 -15.38 24.51 -0.58
CA ARG A 136 -16.53 24.81 -1.46
C ARG A 136 -17.55 25.74 -0.80
N GLN A 137 -17.59 25.79 0.53
CA GLN A 137 -18.62 26.50 1.29
C GLN A 137 -18.05 27.50 2.31
N PHE A 138 -16.86 27.24 2.82
CA PHE A 138 -16.25 28.01 3.91
C PHE A 138 -15.00 28.74 3.45
N ASP A 139 -14.61 29.79 4.18
CA ASP A 139 -13.39 30.52 3.90
C ASP A 139 -12.13 29.77 4.37
N LYS A 140 -10.95 30.27 3.96
CA LYS A 140 -9.67 29.64 4.29
C LYS A 140 -9.40 29.54 5.80
N THR A 141 -9.92 30.48 6.59
CA THR A 141 -9.72 30.51 8.05
C THR A 141 -10.50 29.40 8.71
N GLU A 142 -11.77 29.23 8.32
CA GLU A 142 -12.65 28.17 8.83
C GLU A 142 -12.13 26.78 8.43
N VAL A 143 -11.71 26.62 7.17
CA VAL A 143 -11.09 25.37 6.68
C VAL A 143 -9.80 25.04 7.44
N ALA A 144 -8.97 26.05 7.72
CA ALA A 144 -7.73 25.87 8.49
C ALA A 144 -8.00 25.39 9.93
N GLN A 145 -9.07 25.86 10.57
CA GLN A 145 -9.44 25.40 11.91
C GLN A 145 -9.83 23.92 11.93
N VAL A 146 -10.62 23.48 10.94
CA VAL A 146 -11.05 22.07 10.87
C VAL A 146 -9.88 21.15 10.53
N THR A 147 -9.06 21.51 9.55
CA THR A 147 -7.87 20.73 9.18
C THR A 147 -6.84 20.64 10.31
N ALA A 148 -6.72 21.68 11.15
CA ALA A 148 -5.92 21.64 12.37
C ALA A 148 -6.47 20.62 13.39
N LEU A 149 -7.80 20.53 13.55
CA LEU A 149 -8.41 19.52 14.41
C LEU A 149 -8.20 18.10 13.87
N VAL A 150 -8.31 17.90 12.55
CA VAL A 150 -7.98 16.62 11.91
C VAL A 150 -6.53 16.24 12.19
N ASN A 151 -5.60 17.17 12.05
CA ASN A 151 -4.20 16.96 12.41
C ASN A 151 -4.03 16.48 13.87
N GLU A 152 -4.68 17.15 14.83
CA GLU A 152 -4.62 16.75 16.24
C GLU A 152 -5.22 15.35 16.51
N LEU A 153 -6.22 14.93 15.73
CA LEU A 153 -6.77 13.57 15.80
C LEU A 153 -5.74 12.52 15.38
N PHE A 154 -5.03 12.74 14.27
CA PHE A 154 -3.95 11.87 13.82
C PHE A 154 -2.79 11.82 14.84
N ASP A 155 -2.37 12.97 15.38
CA ASP A 155 -1.32 13.01 16.41
C ASP A 155 -1.67 12.18 17.66
N ARG A 156 -2.95 12.19 18.05
CA ARG A 156 -3.44 11.42 19.20
C ARG A 156 -3.55 9.93 18.87
N ASP A 157 -4.12 9.58 17.72
CA ASP A 157 -4.20 8.18 17.26
C ASP A 157 -2.81 7.54 17.19
N TRP A 158 -1.81 8.25 16.66
CA TRP A 158 -0.42 7.78 16.61
C TRP A 158 0.15 7.51 18.01
N LYS A 159 -0.04 8.44 18.96
CA LYS A 159 0.41 8.28 20.34
C LYS A 159 -0.27 7.11 21.04
N GLU A 160 -1.57 6.93 20.81
CA GLU A 160 -2.33 5.80 21.35
C GLU A 160 -1.82 4.47 20.80
N LYS A 161 -1.68 4.34 19.48
CA LYS A 161 -1.13 3.15 18.82
C LYS A 161 0.30 2.83 19.29
N ALA A 162 1.17 3.84 19.37
CA ALA A 162 2.53 3.68 19.87
C ALA A 162 2.56 3.23 21.35
N SER A 163 1.61 3.69 22.17
CA SER A 163 1.50 3.28 23.57
C SER A 163 1.03 1.83 23.73
N GLN A 164 0.23 1.34 22.77
CA GLN A 164 -0.26 -0.04 22.71
C GLN A 164 0.78 -1.01 22.13
N GLN A 165 1.69 -0.55 21.28
CA GLN A 165 2.82 -1.32 20.73
C GLN A 165 3.94 -1.63 21.75
N LYS A 166 3.61 -1.84 23.03
CA LYS A 166 4.54 -2.35 24.07
C LYS A 166 4.74 -3.88 24.05
N LYS A 167 4.59 -4.52 22.89
CA LYS A 167 5.04 -5.91 22.68
C LYS A 167 6.03 -5.89 21.51
N PRO A 168 7.30 -6.28 21.73
CA PRO A 168 8.39 -5.83 20.89
C PRO A 168 8.31 -6.37 19.46
N GLU A 169 8.70 -5.48 18.56
CA GLU A 169 9.33 -5.63 17.25
C GLU A 169 9.66 -7.08 16.84
N ARG A 170 9.15 -7.48 15.67
CA ARG A 170 9.75 -8.60 14.94
C ARG A 170 10.99 -8.11 14.21
N ALA A 171 12.11 -8.81 14.38
CA ALA A 171 12.83 -9.55 13.32
C ALA A 171 14.30 -9.76 13.72
N PHE A 172 14.79 -11.00 13.62
CA PHE A 172 16.22 -11.39 13.65
C PHE A 172 17.02 -11.53 14.96
N GLU A 173 16.42 -11.59 16.15
CA GLU A 173 17.13 -12.12 17.32
C GLU A 173 16.80 -13.61 17.55
N ASN A 174 17.55 -14.48 16.88
CA ASN A 174 18.02 -15.80 17.35
C ASN A 174 18.61 -16.61 16.19
N TYR A 175 19.72 -16.16 15.64
CA TYR A 175 20.72 -17.09 15.07
C TYR A 175 21.98 -17.02 15.91
N THR A 176 21.99 -17.77 17.01
CA THR A 176 23.25 -18.18 17.62
C THR A 176 23.96 -19.07 16.62
N ARG A 177 25.05 -18.54 16.04
CA ARG A 177 26.01 -19.29 15.22
C ARG A 177 26.38 -20.59 15.96
N PRO A 178 26.25 -21.79 15.36
CA PRO A 178 26.74 -22.99 16.01
C PRO A 178 28.26 -22.86 16.16
N SER A 179 28.73 -22.94 17.41
CA SER A 179 30.15 -22.97 17.72
C SER A 179 30.74 -24.26 17.17
N ARG A 180 31.59 -24.16 16.13
CA ARG A 180 32.54 -25.22 15.79
C ARG A 180 33.52 -25.35 16.95
N LYS A 181 33.45 -26.42 17.74
CA LYS A 181 34.58 -26.95 18.52
C LYS A 181 34.41 -28.45 18.78
N ASN A 182 35.45 -29.19 18.38
CA ASN A 182 35.84 -30.57 18.76
C ASN A 182 35.16 -31.66 17.91
N LEU A 183 35.82 -32.36 16.97
CA LEU A 183 36.99 -33.25 17.14
C LEU A 183 36.88 -34.12 18.40
N HIS A 184 36.21 -35.26 18.27
CA HIS A 184 36.78 -36.61 18.47
C HIS A 184 35.80 -37.66 17.94
#